data_AF-A0A2D7DEE7-F1
#
_entry.id   AF-A0A2D7DEE7-F1
#
_cell.length_a   1.000
_cell.length_b   1.000
_cell.length_c   1.000
_cell.angle_alpha   90.00
_cell.angle_beta   90.00
_cell.angle_gamma   90.00
#
_symmetry.space_group_name_H-M   'P 1'
#
loop_
_entity.id
_entity.type
_entity.pdbx_description
1 polymer ?
#
loop_
_entity_poly.entity_id
_entity_poly.type
_entity_poly.pdbx_seq_one_letter_code
_entity_poly.pdbx_strand_id
1 'polypeptide(L)'
;MRTFALTIGRLSMLALLLISWFHVSADSGIDQSGALSLKGVMDFTVPSGGSNGKAIHVVANEDISDLSAFGLGVANNGDGSEGMEYTFPAMAVSAGDDILVARSSSDIEVYFGACYGGFEHVFQEGFVNQNGNDAIELFESNTVIETFGDVNVDGTGEDWEYLDSWAYHDGTSWTYGNINCTDGTTTIFDSDCLYPMCSAASSNDDDCYSDLVFDQSRGDCVDLLPFESVFTMEIDGPHRTISSNSIPDHMVGLFGQGPGSLNPHLITEHDENYAIPVNPNLSQALTPLLSTSGPDSGPIYSFGIMLNGVELDPVASEPFPHNGNINDENTNWEWNKEALNVNLGLDCNGGHVNENGEYHYHAIPTDYFENSPTDQMSLVGFAADGFPIYHKYAYEDPFDSSSPIIEMVSSYKLKTGMRPGDGITAPCDEYNGVYSNDYEYESGLGTLDEANGREGITPDFPEGTYYYILTDHFPGIPRYFKGTPSIDFKLGVNGTDDLCDEVLYEFNIEDSYGDGIVCEEGGGYTILSDGDVLFT
;
A
#
# COMPACT_ATOMS: atom_id res chain seq x y z
N MET A 1 33.92 -29.71 57.22
CA MET A 1 35.06 -28.82 57.52
C MET A 1 34.71 -27.46 56.92
N ARG A 2 34.55 -26.44 57.78
CA ARG A 2 34.52 -24.98 57.54
C ARG A 2 33.75 -24.38 56.34
N THR A 3 32.74 -23.59 56.71
CA THR A 3 32.05 -22.48 56.01
C THR A 3 33.00 -21.36 55.56
N PHE A 4 32.62 -20.58 54.53
CA PHE A 4 32.54 -19.10 54.41
C PHE A 4 32.35 -18.74 52.91
N ALA A 5 31.17 -18.33 52.46
CA ALA A 5 30.61 -16.96 52.42
C ALA A 5 31.29 -16.01 51.42
N LEU A 6 30.56 -15.60 50.37
CA LEU A 6 30.86 -14.38 49.61
C LEU A 6 29.60 -13.51 49.57
N THR A 7 29.76 -12.29 50.09
CA THR A 7 28.76 -11.24 50.25
C THR A 7 28.56 -10.51 48.93
N ILE A 8 27.31 -10.33 48.48
CA ILE A 8 26.98 -9.43 47.36
C ILE A 8 26.79 -8.02 47.95
N GLY A 9 27.74 -7.14 47.65
CA GLY A 9 27.65 -5.70 47.91
C GLY A 9 27.46 -4.94 46.61
N ARG A 10 26.32 -4.25 46.51
CA ARG A 10 25.95 -3.12 45.63
C ARG A 10 26.91 -2.77 44.47
N LEU A 11 26.42 -2.90 43.22
CA LEU A 11 26.84 -2.03 42.11
C LEU A 11 25.76 -0.98 41.86
N SER A 12 26.14 0.29 41.98
CA SER A 12 25.38 1.43 41.49
C SER A 12 25.71 1.68 40.02
N MET A 13 24.67 1.98 39.22
CA MET A 13 24.74 2.66 37.92
C MET A 13 25.85 3.71 37.86
N LEU A 14 26.94 3.43 37.13
CA LEU A 14 27.71 4.42 36.36
C LEU A 14 28.83 3.69 35.58
N ALA A 15 28.48 3.03 34.47
CA ALA A 15 29.42 2.65 33.39
C ALA A 15 28.65 1.96 32.24
N LEU A 16 27.78 2.70 31.56
CA LEU A 16 27.28 2.32 30.23
C LEU A 16 27.43 3.55 29.33
N LEU A 17 28.62 3.74 28.78
CA LEU A 17 28.94 4.57 27.63
C LEU A 17 30.44 4.39 27.36
N LEU A 18 30.78 4.06 26.10
CA LEU A 18 32.10 3.77 25.54
C LEU A 18 32.51 2.29 25.49
N ILE A 19 31.83 1.50 24.65
CA ILE A 19 32.50 0.58 23.71
C ILE A 19 31.65 0.52 22.42
N SER A 20 31.80 1.52 21.56
CA SER A 20 31.69 1.32 20.12
C SER A 20 33.09 1.61 19.56
N TRP A 21 33.45 0.92 18.48
CA TRP A 21 34.79 0.90 17.84
C TRP A 21 35.76 -0.14 18.44
N PHE A 22 35.50 -1.40 18.11
CA PHE A 22 36.48 -2.38 17.61
C PHE A 22 35.69 -3.62 17.19
N HIS A 23 35.12 -3.63 15.98
CA HIS A 23 34.84 -4.91 15.32
C HIS A 23 36.18 -5.40 14.78
N VAL A 24 36.87 -6.15 15.62
CA VAL A 24 37.87 -7.11 15.17
C VAL A 24 37.11 -8.10 14.30
N SER A 25 37.44 -8.13 13.01
CA SER A 25 37.09 -9.24 12.13
C SER A 25 37.72 -10.49 12.72
N ALA A 26 36.92 -11.22 13.49
CA ALA A 26 37.15 -12.61 13.78
C ALA A 26 36.55 -13.38 12.61
N ASP A 27 37.40 -13.66 11.62
CA ASP A 27 37.29 -14.81 10.74
C ASP A 27 37.21 -16.06 11.64
N SER A 28 36.00 -16.36 12.11
CA SER A 28 35.69 -17.69 12.63
C SER A 28 35.27 -18.48 11.41
N GLY A 29 36.20 -19.27 10.87
CA GLY A 29 35.94 -20.40 9.97
C GLY A 29 35.02 -21.40 10.65
N ILE A 30 33.76 -21.02 10.77
CA ILE A 30 32.62 -21.89 10.98
C ILE A 30 32.40 -22.52 9.62
N ASP A 31 32.65 -23.82 9.54
CA ASP A 31 32.20 -24.71 8.49
C ASP A 31 30.74 -24.34 8.11
N GLN A 32 30.54 -23.65 6.99
CA GLN A 32 29.21 -23.31 6.45
C GLN A 32 28.74 -24.37 5.45
N SER A 33 29.23 -25.61 5.60
CA SER A 33 28.79 -26.74 4.80
C SER A 33 27.27 -26.91 4.94
N GLY A 34 26.57 -26.66 3.83
CA GLY A 34 25.11 -26.71 3.76
C GLY A 34 24.41 -25.35 3.86
N ALA A 35 25.12 -24.22 3.99
CA ALA A 35 24.52 -22.89 3.96
C ALA A 35 24.01 -22.49 2.58
N LEU A 36 24.65 -23.00 1.52
CA LEU A 36 24.24 -22.83 0.13
C LEU A 36 24.08 -24.22 -0.51
N SER A 37 23.07 -24.41 -1.35
CA SER A 37 22.84 -25.66 -2.07
C SER A 37 22.47 -25.45 -3.53
N LEU A 38 22.81 -26.41 -4.37
CA LEU A 38 22.32 -26.46 -5.75
C LEU A 38 20.80 -26.66 -5.75
N LYS A 39 20.11 -25.83 -6.53
CA LYS A 39 18.65 -25.82 -6.61
C LYS A 39 18.16 -26.14 -8.02
N GLY A 40 18.90 -25.74 -9.05
CA GLY A 40 18.59 -26.12 -10.42
C GLY A 40 19.74 -25.91 -11.39
N VAL A 41 19.69 -26.65 -12.50
CA VAL A 41 20.64 -26.56 -13.61
C VAL A 41 19.83 -26.48 -14.90
N MET A 42 20.14 -25.50 -15.75
CA MET A 42 19.32 -25.16 -16.91
C MET A 42 20.15 -25.14 -18.18
N ASP A 43 19.58 -25.69 -19.24
CA ASP A 43 20.04 -25.57 -20.61
C ASP A 43 18.85 -25.31 -21.52
N PHE A 44 18.31 -24.09 -21.55
CA PHE A 44 17.10 -23.80 -22.32
C PHE A 44 17.38 -23.42 -23.77
N THR A 45 16.51 -23.91 -24.67
CA THR A 45 16.33 -23.34 -25.99
C THR A 45 15.51 -22.06 -25.87
N VAL A 46 16.20 -20.92 -25.77
CA VAL A 46 15.57 -19.59 -25.78
C VAL A 46 15.48 -19.02 -27.21
N PRO A 47 14.55 -18.08 -27.50
CA PRO A 47 14.38 -17.52 -28.84
C PRO A 47 15.64 -16.88 -29.46
N SER A 48 16.52 -16.30 -28.65
CA SER A 48 17.81 -15.76 -29.12
C SER A 48 18.83 -16.84 -29.49
N GLY A 49 18.60 -18.07 -29.03
CA GLY A 49 19.39 -19.26 -29.32
C GLY A 49 20.80 -19.25 -28.74
N GLY A 50 21.62 -20.20 -29.21
CA GLY A 50 23.01 -20.31 -28.80
C GLY A 50 23.15 -20.76 -27.35
N SER A 51 23.97 -20.05 -26.57
CA SER A 51 24.22 -20.40 -25.16
C SER A 51 23.38 -19.58 -24.17
N ASN A 52 22.47 -18.75 -24.65
CA ASN A 52 21.86 -17.71 -23.84
C ASN A 52 20.87 -18.24 -22.79
N GLY A 53 20.29 -19.43 -23.01
CA GLY A 53 19.35 -20.07 -22.09
C GLY A 53 19.97 -20.90 -20.96
N LYS A 54 21.29 -20.80 -20.77
CA LYS A 54 22.00 -21.60 -19.76
C LYS A 54 22.07 -20.85 -18.43
N ALA A 55 21.78 -21.53 -17.33
CA ALA A 55 21.88 -20.97 -15.99
C ALA A 55 22.07 -22.05 -14.91
N ILE A 56 22.56 -21.63 -13.75
CA ILE A 56 22.68 -22.43 -12.53
C ILE A 56 21.94 -21.69 -11.41
N HIS A 57 21.07 -22.40 -10.71
CA HIS A 57 20.26 -21.88 -9.62
C HIS A 57 20.74 -22.49 -8.29
N VAL A 58 20.97 -21.64 -7.29
CA VAL A 58 21.34 -22.04 -5.93
C VAL A 58 20.43 -21.36 -4.91
N VAL A 59 20.24 -21.96 -3.74
CA VAL A 59 19.42 -21.40 -2.66
C VAL A 59 20.24 -21.26 -1.38
N ALA A 60 20.05 -20.16 -0.65
CA ALA A 60 20.61 -19.97 0.68
C ALA A 60 19.74 -20.68 1.73
N ASN A 61 20.26 -21.68 2.43
CA ASN A 61 19.54 -22.42 3.47
C ASN A 61 19.59 -21.71 4.84
N GLU A 62 20.51 -20.78 5.02
CA GLU A 62 20.67 -19.92 6.20
C GLU A 62 21.22 -18.55 5.80
N ASP A 63 21.24 -17.60 6.73
CA ASP A 63 21.82 -16.28 6.48
C ASP A 63 23.33 -16.40 6.24
N ILE A 64 23.80 -15.97 5.06
CA ILE A 64 25.21 -15.99 4.69
C ILE A 64 25.75 -14.57 4.74
N SER A 65 26.71 -14.31 5.64
CA SER A 65 27.28 -12.97 5.80
C SER A 65 28.22 -12.54 4.68
N ASP A 66 28.82 -13.50 3.98
CA ASP A 66 29.73 -13.27 2.86
C ASP A 66 29.65 -14.42 1.85
N LEU A 67 28.87 -14.23 0.79
CA LEU A 67 28.65 -15.21 -0.25
C LEU A 67 29.93 -15.55 -1.03
N SER A 68 30.97 -14.70 -0.99
CA SER A 68 32.25 -14.97 -1.66
C SER A 68 33.05 -16.14 -1.09
N ALA A 69 32.60 -16.72 0.02
CA ALA A 69 33.08 -18.01 0.51
C ALA A 69 32.75 -19.17 -0.45
N PHE A 70 31.74 -19.00 -1.31
CA PHE A 70 31.21 -20.02 -2.22
C PHE A 70 31.61 -19.78 -3.69
N GLY A 71 31.51 -20.84 -4.49
CA GLY A 71 31.76 -20.78 -5.92
C GLY A 71 31.20 -21.95 -6.70
N LEU A 72 31.21 -21.85 -8.03
CA LEU A 72 30.66 -22.85 -8.95
C LEU A 72 31.71 -23.32 -9.96
N GLY A 73 31.53 -24.51 -10.51
CA GLY A 73 32.29 -25.05 -11.65
C GLY A 73 31.46 -26.02 -12.50
N VAL A 74 31.82 -26.15 -13.77
CA VAL A 74 31.19 -27.02 -14.77
C VAL A 74 32.19 -28.09 -15.21
N ALA A 75 31.88 -29.36 -14.94
CA ALA A 75 32.66 -30.48 -15.44
C ALA A 75 32.16 -30.89 -16.83
N ASN A 76 32.80 -30.33 -17.85
CA ASN A 76 32.38 -30.44 -19.25
C ASN A 76 32.61 -31.87 -19.80
N ASN A 77 31.57 -32.46 -20.38
CA ASN A 77 31.56 -33.70 -21.15
C ASN A 77 32.25 -34.90 -20.47
N GLY A 78 32.18 -34.97 -19.13
CA GLY A 78 32.78 -36.05 -18.35
C GLY A 78 34.31 -36.05 -18.28
N ASP A 79 34.97 -34.94 -18.59
CA ASP A 79 36.44 -34.82 -18.56
C ASP A 79 37.01 -34.70 -17.13
N GLY A 80 36.15 -34.71 -16.10
CA GLY A 80 36.50 -34.51 -14.70
C GLY A 80 36.32 -33.06 -14.25
N SER A 81 36.50 -32.82 -12.95
CA SER A 81 36.45 -31.48 -12.36
C SER A 81 37.61 -30.61 -12.88
N GLU A 82 37.28 -29.40 -13.34
CA GLU A 82 38.26 -28.35 -13.65
C GLU A 82 38.53 -27.43 -12.44
N GLY A 83 37.86 -27.70 -11.31
CA GLY A 83 37.88 -26.89 -10.10
C GLY A 83 36.84 -25.76 -10.12
N MET A 84 36.95 -24.85 -9.16
CA MET A 84 36.08 -23.68 -9.07
C MET A 84 36.41 -22.69 -10.20
N GLU A 85 35.42 -22.39 -11.03
CA GLU A 85 35.53 -21.47 -12.17
C GLU A 85 34.97 -20.08 -11.85
N TYR A 86 34.02 -20.02 -10.90
CA TYR A 86 33.37 -18.79 -10.46
C TYR A 86 33.35 -18.70 -8.95
N THR A 87 33.63 -17.50 -8.43
CA THR A 87 33.46 -17.14 -7.02
C THR A 87 32.39 -16.08 -6.94
N PHE A 88 31.39 -16.28 -6.07
CA PHE A 88 30.33 -15.30 -5.85
C PHE A 88 30.89 -13.97 -5.30
N PRO A 89 30.18 -12.85 -5.49
CA PRO A 89 30.62 -11.55 -4.96
C PRO A 89 30.56 -11.50 -3.43
N ALA A 90 31.39 -10.64 -2.85
CA ALA A 90 31.40 -10.40 -1.41
C ALA A 90 30.18 -9.57 -0.99
N MET A 91 29.11 -10.26 -0.58
CA MET A 91 27.86 -9.68 -0.11
C MET A 91 27.14 -10.62 0.84
N ALA A 92 26.24 -10.07 1.67
CA ALA A 92 25.36 -10.88 2.50
C ALA A 92 24.08 -11.24 1.73
N VAL A 93 23.56 -12.45 1.98
CA VAL A 93 22.26 -12.93 1.49
C VAL A 93 21.48 -13.57 2.65
N SER A 94 20.16 -13.57 2.56
CA SER A 94 19.28 -14.06 3.64
C SER A 94 18.93 -15.53 3.43
N ALA A 95 18.59 -16.22 4.51
CA ALA A 95 18.01 -17.56 4.44
C ALA A 95 16.74 -17.54 3.56
N GLY A 96 16.71 -18.38 2.54
CA GLY A 96 15.62 -18.50 1.58
C GLY A 96 15.85 -17.79 0.25
N ASP A 97 16.89 -16.95 0.12
CA ASP A 97 17.18 -16.27 -1.14
C ASP A 97 17.51 -17.31 -2.25
N ASP A 98 16.76 -17.23 -3.36
CA ASP A 98 16.97 -17.96 -4.61
C ASP A 98 17.91 -17.14 -5.51
N ILE A 99 19.09 -17.69 -5.84
CA ILE A 99 20.20 -16.99 -6.49
C ILE A 99 20.49 -17.64 -7.85
N LEU A 100 20.44 -16.84 -8.91
CA LEU A 100 20.63 -17.30 -10.28
C LEU A 100 21.97 -16.83 -10.85
N VAL A 101 22.73 -17.76 -11.44
CA VAL A 101 23.93 -17.47 -12.23
C VAL A 101 23.65 -17.84 -13.68
N ALA A 102 23.40 -16.84 -14.52
CA ALA A 102 22.95 -17.01 -15.91
C ALA A 102 24.06 -16.70 -16.91
N ARG A 103 24.01 -17.34 -18.09
CA ARG A 103 24.89 -17.01 -19.22
C ARG A 103 24.51 -15.67 -19.86
N SER A 104 23.22 -15.42 -20.00
CA SER A 104 22.64 -14.15 -20.44
C SER A 104 21.45 -13.84 -19.55
N SER A 105 21.60 -12.91 -18.61
CA SER A 105 20.53 -12.62 -17.64
C SER A 105 19.31 -12.02 -18.35
N SER A 106 19.52 -11.18 -19.38
CA SER A 106 18.42 -10.58 -20.12
C SER A 106 17.61 -11.57 -20.96
N ASP A 107 18.25 -12.62 -21.51
CA ASP A 107 17.53 -13.65 -22.27
C ASP A 107 16.78 -14.61 -21.34
N ILE A 108 17.38 -14.94 -20.19
CA ILE A 108 16.73 -15.73 -19.15
C ILE A 108 15.55 -14.97 -18.54
N GLU A 109 15.67 -13.66 -18.30
CA GLU A 109 14.57 -12.80 -17.83
C GLU A 109 13.37 -12.85 -18.77
N VAL A 110 13.61 -12.65 -20.07
CA VAL A 110 12.55 -12.72 -21.08
C VAL A 110 11.94 -14.12 -21.14
N TYR A 111 12.75 -15.17 -21.04
CA TYR A 111 12.27 -16.54 -21.18
C TYR A 111 11.53 -17.05 -19.92
N PHE A 112 11.98 -16.69 -18.72
CA PHE A 112 11.27 -16.99 -17.47
C PHE A 112 10.02 -16.14 -17.31
N GLY A 113 9.97 -14.93 -17.88
CA GLY A 113 8.83 -14.03 -17.74
C GLY A 113 8.53 -13.76 -16.26
N ALA A 114 7.28 -13.98 -15.85
CA ALA A 114 6.80 -13.69 -14.50
C ALA A 114 7.59 -14.43 -13.39
N CYS A 115 8.09 -15.66 -13.64
CA CYS A 115 8.84 -16.38 -12.61
C CYS A 115 10.28 -15.90 -12.43
N TYR A 116 10.76 -14.95 -13.25
CA TYR A 116 12.09 -14.36 -13.07
C TYR A 116 12.18 -13.53 -11.78
N GLY A 117 11.08 -12.94 -11.32
CA GLY A 117 11.02 -12.19 -10.07
C GLY A 117 11.24 -13.03 -8.81
N GLY A 118 11.19 -14.37 -8.94
CA GLY A 118 11.48 -15.29 -7.84
C GLY A 118 12.97 -15.52 -7.59
N PHE A 119 13.87 -14.76 -8.21
CA PHE A 119 15.30 -14.77 -7.90
C PHE A 119 15.69 -13.45 -7.24
N GLU A 120 16.04 -13.46 -5.97
CA GLU A 120 16.45 -12.25 -5.23
C GLU A 120 17.77 -11.69 -5.74
N HIS A 121 18.66 -12.55 -6.25
CA HIS A 121 19.97 -12.14 -6.80
C HIS A 121 20.26 -12.83 -8.12
N VAL A 122 20.65 -12.05 -9.13
CA VAL A 122 21.03 -12.58 -10.46
C VAL A 122 22.41 -12.10 -10.88
N PHE A 123 23.27 -13.03 -11.28
CA PHE A 123 24.61 -12.80 -11.79
C PHE A 123 24.72 -13.29 -13.23
N GLN A 124 25.37 -12.51 -14.09
CA GLN A 124 25.63 -12.92 -15.48
C GLN A 124 27.09 -13.29 -15.67
N GLU A 125 27.36 -14.55 -16.02
CA GLU A 125 28.72 -15.06 -16.06
C GLU A 125 29.02 -15.98 -17.25
N GLY A 126 30.23 -15.84 -17.78
CA GLY A 126 30.67 -16.51 -19.00
C GLY A 126 31.17 -17.95 -18.83
N PHE A 127 31.32 -18.45 -17.60
CA PHE A 127 31.71 -19.85 -17.37
C PHE A 127 30.51 -20.79 -17.53
N VAL A 128 29.28 -20.29 -17.35
CA VAL A 128 28.03 -21.05 -17.56
C VAL A 128 27.92 -21.45 -19.03
N ASN A 129 28.38 -22.66 -19.36
CA ASN A 129 28.57 -23.15 -20.72
C ASN A 129 28.06 -24.58 -20.94
N GLN A 130 27.51 -25.22 -19.90
CA GLN A 130 26.98 -26.57 -19.92
C GLN A 130 25.94 -26.77 -21.03
N ASN A 131 25.93 -27.92 -21.69
CA ASN A 131 25.08 -28.24 -22.84
C ASN A 131 24.12 -29.41 -22.60
N GLY A 132 23.59 -29.48 -21.37
CA GLY A 132 22.48 -30.37 -21.07
C GLY A 132 22.86 -31.76 -20.56
N ASN A 133 24.16 -32.00 -20.40
CA ASN A 133 24.72 -33.31 -20.07
C ASN A 133 26.01 -33.18 -19.24
N ASP A 134 26.24 -32.03 -18.62
CA ASP A 134 27.45 -31.74 -17.84
C ASP A 134 27.14 -31.71 -16.34
N ALA A 135 28.12 -32.12 -15.54
CA ALA A 135 28.00 -32.07 -14.09
C ALA A 135 28.33 -30.65 -13.57
N ILE A 136 27.64 -30.24 -12.51
CA ILE A 136 27.84 -28.95 -11.84
C ILE A 136 28.36 -29.18 -10.43
N GLU A 137 29.40 -28.45 -10.05
CA GLU A 137 30.00 -28.52 -8.72
C GLU A 137 29.80 -27.20 -7.96
N LEU A 138 29.37 -27.31 -6.70
CA LEU A 138 29.33 -26.21 -5.75
C LEU A 138 30.50 -26.35 -4.77
N PHE A 139 31.19 -25.25 -4.52
CA PHE A 139 32.40 -25.19 -3.70
C PHE A 139 32.22 -24.25 -2.52
N GLU A 140 32.87 -24.60 -1.41
CA GLU A 140 33.15 -23.71 -0.28
C GLU A 140 34.66 -23.66 -0.07
N SER A 141 35.27 -22.48 -0.11
CA SER A 141 36.71 -22.31 0.10
C SER A 141 37.59 -23.26 -0.77
N ASN A 142 37.19 -23.48 -2.03
CA ASN A 142 37.79 -24.41 -3.01
C ASN A 142 37.62 -25.91 -2.73
N THR A 143 36.79 -26.30 -1.76
CA THR A 143 36.41 -27.69 -1.53
C THR A 143 35.03 -27.93 -2.13
N VAL A 144 34.87 -28.99 -2.92
CA VAL A 144 33.55 -29.40 -3.44
C VAL A 144 32.66 -29.81 -2.26
N ILE A 145 31.52 -29.16 -2.12
CA ILE A 145 30.52 -29.44 -1.08
C ILE A 145 29.26 -30.11 -1.65
N GLU A 146 28.98 -29.92 -2.94
CA GLU A 146 27.85 -30.55 -3.63
C GLU A 146 28.16 -30.74 -5.12
N THR A 147 27.60 -31.80 -5.71
CA THR A 147 27.73 -32.10 -7.15
C THR A 147 26.38 -32.55 -7.71
N PHE A 148 25.96 -31.94 -8.80
CA PHE A 148 24.92 -32.46 -9.69
C PHE A 148 25.57 -33.26 -10.83
N GLY A 149 25.09 -34.47 -11.11
CA GLY A 149 25.67 -35.37 -12.11
C GLY A 149 26.94 -36.10 -11.64
N ASP A 150 27.70 -36.70 -12.58
CA ASP A 150 29.02 -37.28 -12.34
C ASP A 150 30.06 -36.59 -13.21
N VAL A 151 31.04 -35.94 -12.58
CA VAL A 151 32.08 -35.16 -13.26
C VAL A 151 32.92 -35.96 -14.25
N ASN A 152 32.96 -37.29 -14.16
CA ASN A 152 33.75 -38.15 -15.05
C ASN A 152 32.91 -38.86 -16.11
N VAL A 153 31.63 -38.48 -16.26
CA VAL A 153 30.68 -39.11 -17.18
C VAL A 153 30.03 -38.04 -18.04
N ASP A 154 30.04 -38.22 -19.36
CA ASP A 154 29.18 -37.48 -20.28
C ASP A 154 27.74 -37.92 -20.05
N GLY A 155 26.87 -36.99 -19.64
CA GLY A 155 25.49 -37.26 -19.26
C GLY A 155 24.56 -37.66 -20.40
N THR A 156 25.04 -37.70 -21.65
CA THR A 156 24.20 -38.06 -22.81
C THR A 156 23.60 -39.46 -22.64
N GLY A 157 22.27 -39.54 -22.52
CA GLY A 157 21.53 -40.80 -22.31
C GLY A 157 21.56 -41.32 -20.88
N GLU A 158 22.11 -40.58 -19.93
CA GLU A 158 22.05 -40.88 -18.49
C GLU A 158 20.78 -40.29 -17.86
N ASP A 159 20.37 -40.79 -16.69
CA ASP A 159 19.14 -40.37 -16.00
C ASP A 159 19.14 -38.88 -15.56
N TRP A 160 20.30 -38.23 -15.62
CA TRP A 160 20.50 -36.83 -15.24
C TRP A 160 20.69 -35.90 -16.46
N GLU A 161 20.43 -36.37 -17.68
CA GLU A 161 20.41 -35.54 -18.90
C GLU A 161 19.29 -34.49 -18.83
N TYR A 162 19.62 -33.24 -19.16
CA TYR A 162 18.74 -32.07 -19.15
C TYR A 162 18.90 -31.22 -20.43
N LEU A 163 19.25 -31.84 -21.55
CA LEU A 163 19.40 -31.19 -22.86
C LEU A 163 18.14 -30.44 -23.29
N ASP A 164 18.33 -29.17 -23.64
CA ASP A 164 17.27 -28.24 -24.06
C ASP A 164 16.09 -28.26 -23.03
N SER A 165 16.45 -28.31 -21.74
CA SER A 165 15.60 -28.60 -20.56
C SER A 165 16.24 -28.13 -19.24
N TRP A 166 15.85 -28.73 -18.11
CA TRP A 166 16.34 -28.42 -16.76
C TRP A 166 16.40 -29.64 -15.84
N ALA A 167 17.22 -29.52 -14.79
CA ALA A 167 17.18 -30.34 -13.58
C ALA A 167 16.89 -29.44 -12.36
N TYR A 168 16.11 -29.91 -11.39
CA TYR A 168 15.69 -29.16 -10.21
C TYR A 168 15.71 -30.01 -8.95
N HIS A 169 16.22 -29.46 -7.85
CA HIS A 169 16.31 -30.12 -6.56
C HIS A 169 15.29 -29.56 -5.56
N ASP A 170 14.37 -30.40 -5.09
CA ASP A 170 13.33 -29.98 -4.13
C ASP A 170 13.79 -30.00 -2.66
N GLY A 171 15.08 -30.26 -2.42
CA GLY A 171 15.67 -30.46 -1.09
C GLY A 171 15.74 -31.92 -0.64
N THR A 172 15.07 -32.83 -1.36
CA THR A 172 15.11 -34.28 -1.12
C THR A 172 15.64 -35.05 -2.33
N SER A 173 15.25 -34.66 -3.55
CA SER A 173 15.63 -35.35 -4.78
C SER A 173 15.66 -34.43 -5.98
N TRP A 174 16.45 -34.85 -6.98
CA TRP A 174 16.46 -34.24 -8.30
C TRP A 174 15.26 -34.70 -9.13
N THR A 175 14.61 -33.73 -9.77
CA THR A 175 13.60 -33.91 -10.81
C THR A 175 14.07 -33.25 -12.09
N TYR A 176 13.55 -33.69 -13.23
CA TYR A 176 14.06 -33.32 -14.54
C TYR A 176 12.92 -32.99 -15.50
N GLY A 177 13.12 -31.99 -16.35
CA GLY A 177 12.29 -31.79 -17.52
C GLY A 177 12.57 -32.87 -18.57
N ASN A 178 11.62 -33.09 -19.49
CA ASN A 178 11.89 -33.97 -20.64
C ASN A 178 12.97 -33.34 -21.53
N ILE A 179 13.75 -34.15 -22.24
CA ILE A 179 14.74 -33.64 -23.21
C ILE A 179 14.02 -32.84 -24.33
N ASN A 180 14.60 -31.71 -24.74
CA ASN A 180 14.10 -30.81 -25.81
C ASN A 180 12.73 -30.17 -25.56
N CYS A 181 12.26 -30.18 -24.33
CA CYS A 181 10.92 -29.68 -24.01
C CYS A 181 10.78 -28.15 -24.08
N THR A 182 11.91 -27.43 -24.14
CA THR A 182 11.93 -25.97 -24.36
C THR A 182 12.02 -25.58 -25.85
N ASP A 183 12.15 -26.54 -26.77
CA ASP A 183 12.32 -26.25 -28.19
C ASP A 183 11.10 -25.57 -28.83
N GLY A 184 11.37 -24.48 -29.55
CA GLY A 184 10.34 -23.75 -30.31
C GLY A 184 9.36 -22.94 -29.46
N THR A 185 9.68 -22.75 -28.18
CA THR A 185 8.88 -22.00 -27.21
C THR A 185 9.35 -20.54 -27.14
N THR A 186 8.46 -19.64 -26.69
CA THR A 186 8.80 -18.22 -26.48
C THR A 186 9.15 -17.91 -25.03
N THR A 187 8.50 -18.59 -24.09
CA THR A 187 8.72 -18.51 -22.65
C THR A 187 8.70 -19.91 -22.04
N ILE A 188 9.16 -20.05 -20.79
CA ILE A 188 9.11 -21.30 -20.03
C ILE A 188 7.66 -21.80 -19.84
N PHE A 189 6.67 -20.91 -19.86
CA PHE A 189 5.25 -21.25 -19.75
C PHE A 189 4.67 -21.90 -21.01
N ASP A 190 5.30 -21.67 -22.17
CA ASP A 190 4.92 -22.32 -23.42
C ASP A 190 5.58 -23.71 -23.57
N SER A 191 6.47 -24.09 -22.64
CA SER A 191 7.22 -25.34 -22.70
C SER A 191 6.43 -26.55 -22.21
N ASP A 192 6.76 -27.72 -22.73
CA ASP A 192 6.18 -29.00 -22.27
C ASP A 192 6.72 -29.43 -20.88
N CYS A 193 7.57 -28.62 -20.27
CA CYS A 193 8.32 -28.90 -19.04
C CYS A 193 8.53 -27.63 -18.21
N LEU A 194 7.48 -27.17 -17.54
CA LEU A 194 7.64 -25.99 -16.72
C LEU A 194 8.70 -26.19 -15.62
N TYR A 195 9.62 -25.24 -15.48
CA TYR A 195 10.58 -25.25 -14.39
C TYR A 195 9.86 -25.21 -13.03
N PRO A 196 10.19 -26.05 -12.02
CA PRO A 196 9.34 -26.22 -10.85
C PRO A 196 9.15 -24.96 -9.99
N MET A 197 10.12 -24.05 -9.97
CA MET A 197 9.94 -22.75 -9.32
C MET A 197 8.85 -21.92 -10.02
N CYS A 198 8.71 -22.07 -11.34
CA CYS A 198 7.62 -21.51 -12.11
C CYS A 198 6.31 -22.29 -11.91
N SER A 199 6.30 -23.47 -11.28
CA SER A 199 5.05 -24.20 -10.99
C SER A 199 4.24 -23.62 -9.83
N ALA A 200 4.87 -22.85 -8.92
CA ALA A 200 4.15 -21.94 -8.04
C ALA A 200 3.48 -20.80 -8.83
N ALA A 201 4.07 -20.43 -9.98
CA ALA A 201 3.48 -19.55 -10.98
C ALA A 201 2.59 -20.28 -12.02
N SER A 202 2.40 -21.62 -11.92
CA SER A 202 1.51 -22.40 -12.81
C SER A 202 0.52 -23.32 -12.09
N SER A 203 0.48 -23.31 -10.76
CA SER A 203 -0.79 -23.47 -10.06
C SER A 203 -1.76 -22.32 -10.38
N ASN A 204 -1.26 -21.29 -11.07
CA ASN A 204 -2.04 -20.33 -11.82
C ASN A 204 -2.40 -20.90 -13.21
N ASP A 205 -3.35 -21.84 -13.24
CA ASP A 205 -4.40 -21.87 -14.30
C ASP A 205 -5.43 -20.73 -14.05
N ASP A 206 -4.98 -19.72 -13.29
CA ASP A 206 -5.61 -18.48 -12.84
C ASP A 206 -4.46 -17.44 -12.83
N ASP A 207 -3.88 -17.13 -14.00
CA ASP A 207 -3.06 -15.92 -14.15
C ASP A 207 -4.03 -14.75 -14.10
N CYS A 208 -4.36 -14.49 -12.87
CA CYS A 208 -5.31 -13.55 -12.44
C CYS A 208 -4.59 -12.22 -12.43
N TYR A 209 -4.71 -11.52 -13.55
CA TYR A 209 -4.17 -10.19 -13.73
C TYR A 209 -5.33 -9.20 -13.62
N SER A 210 -5.33 -8.38 -12.58
CA SER A 210 -6.20 -7.20 -12.59
C SER A 210 -5.53 -6.15 -13.49
N ASP A 211 -6.12 -5.87 -14.65
CA ASP A 211 -5.63 -4.98 -15.73
C ASP A 211 -5.24 -3.54 -15.33
N LEU A 212 -5.25 -3.18 -14.05
CA LEU A 212 -5.04 -1.83 -13.57
C LEU A 212 -3.56 -1.55 -13.28
N VAL A 213 -3.03 -0.60 -14.04
CA VAL A 213 -1.66 -0.10 -13.91
C VAL A 213 -1.62 0.95 -12.81
N PHE A 214 -0.66 0.80 -11.89
CA PHE A 214 -0.32 1.83 -10.91
C PHE A 214 0.12 3.11 -11.63
N ASP A 215 -0.63 4.20 -11.45
CA ASP A 215 -0.41 5.48 -12.12
C ASP A 215 -0.52 6.65 -11.14
N GLN A 216 0.61 7.30 -10.87
CA GLN A 216 0.69 8.52 -10.06
C GLN A 216 0.86 9.78 -10.91
N SER A 217 0.65 9.71 -12.22
CA SER A 217 0.70 10.88 -13.10
C SER A 217 -0.38 11.89 -12.73
N ARG A 218 -0.01 13.17 -12.83
CA ARG A 218 -0.87 14.31 -12.57
C ARG A 218 -0.77 15.29 -13.72
N GLY A 219 -1.88 15.95 -14.04
CA GLY A 219 -1.87 17.07 -14.97
C GLY A 219 -1.22 18.31 -14.37
N ASP A 220 -0.65 19.17 -15.20
CA ASP A 220 -0.11 20.45 -14.74
C ASP A 220 -1.24 21.39 -14.29
N CYS A 221 -1.00 22.18 -13.25
CA CYS A 221 -1.89 23.30 -12.89
C CYS A 221 -1.47 24.56 -13.65
N VAL A 222 -2.29 24.95 -14.60
CA VAL A 222 -1.97 26.01 -15.58
C VAL A 222 -3.11 27.00 -15.77
N ASP A 223 -4.29 26.72 -15.22
CA ASP A 223 -5.47 27.54 -15.40
C ASP A 223 -5.79 28.32 -14.12
N LEU A 224 -6.09 29.60 -14.30
CA LEU A 224 -6.59 30.47 -13.23
C LEU A 224 -8.07 30.68 -13.46
N LEU A 225 -8.88 30.19 -12.53
CA LEU A 225 -10.33 30.28 -12.65
C LEU A 225 -10.79 31.75 -12.70
N PRO A 226 -11.84 32.06 -13.48
CA PRO A 226 -12.38 33.42 -13.59
C PRO A 226 -13.27 33.80 -12.39
N PHE A 227 -13.29 32.98 -11.34
CA PHE A 227 -14.11 33.11 -10.15
C PHE A 227 -13.23 33.50 -8.96
N GLU A 228 -13.79 34.23 -8.01
CA GLU A 228 -13.11 34.49 -6.73
C GLU A 228 -13.45 33.35 -5.77
N SER A 229 -12.46 32.84 -5.03
CA SER A 229 -12.71 31.88 -3.95
C SER A 229 -13.52 32.54 -2.83
N VAL A 230 -14.61 31.90 -2.43
CA VAL A 230 -15.47 32.35 -1.33
C VAL A 230 -15.54 31.24 -0.28
N PHE A 231 -15.12 31.59 0.93
CA PHE A 231 -15.26 30.76 2.13
C PHE A 231 -15.66 31.64 3.31
N THR A 232 -16.73 31.26 3.99
CA THR A 232 -17.16 31.89 5.23
C THR A 232 -17.44 30.83 6.28
N MET A 233 -17.12 31.15 7.53
CA MET A 233 -17.31 30.26 8.65
C MET A 233 -17.74 31.08 9.86
N GLU A 234 -18.90 30.75 10.40
CA GLU A 234 -19.48 31.40 11.57
C GLU A 234 -19.86 30.36 12.62
N ILE A 235 -19.87 30.77 13.88
CA ILE A 235 -20.39 29.93 14.96
C ILE A 235 -21.81 30.39 15.27
N ASP A 236 -22.78 29.50 15.08
CA ASP A 236 -24.17 29.68 15.47
C ASP A 236 -24.60 28.59 16.46
N GLY A 237 -24.72 28.98 17.73
CA GLY A 237 -25.07 28.07 18.80
C GLY A 237 -24.08 26.90 18.94
N PRO A 238 -24.53 25.64 18.82
CA PRO A 238 -23.65 24.47 18.92
C PRO A 238 -22.94 24.11 17.60
N HIS A 239 -23.23 24.81 16.50
CA HIS A 239 -22.70 24.50 15.17
C HIS A 239 -21.75 25.58 14.66
N ARG A 240 -20.77 25.13 13.89
CA ARG A 240 -19.98 25.93 12.97
C ARG A 240 -20.66 25.81 11.61
N THR A 241 -21.22 26.91 11.15
CA THR A 241 -21.85 27.01 9.83
C THR A 241 -20.82 27.52 8.83
N ILE A 242 -20.64 26.77 7.75
CA ILE A 242 -19.66 27.03 6.71
C ILE A 242 -20.41 27.25 5.40
N SER A 243 -20.06 28.29 4.64
CA SER A 243 -20.54 28.49 3.27
C SER A 243 -19.36 28.66 2.33
N SER A 244 -19.41 27.98 1.19
CA SER A 244 -18.37 28.07 0.16
C SER A 244 -18.92 27.98 -1.26
N ASN A 245 -18.19 28.56 -2.21
CA ASN A 245 -18.46 28.36 -3.63
C ASN A 245 -17.65 27.24 -4.29
N SER A 246 -16.92 26.43 -3.52
CA SER A 246 -16.08 25.31 -3.99
C SER A 246 -15.00 25.71 -5.00
N ILE A 247 -14.60 26.99 -5.02
CA ILE A 247 -13.54 27.50 -5.90
C ILE A 247 -12.22 27.62 -5.10
N PRO A 248 -11.13 26.97 -5.53
CA PRO A 248 -9.82 27.13 -4.91
C PRO A 248 -9.23 28.52 -5.18
N ASP A 249 -8.35 28.97 -4.29
CA ASP A 249 -7.58 30.21 -4.40
C ASP A 249 -6.21 30.04 -5.11
N HIS A 250 -6.00 28.89 -5.74
CA HIS A 250 -4.78 28.53 -6.48
C HIS A 250 -5.08 28.15 -7.95
N MET A 251 -4.03 27.91 -8.73
CA MET A 251 -4.19 27.43 -10.10
C MET A 251 -4.67 25.99 -10.13
N VAL A 252 -5.43 25.61 -11.15
CA VAL A 252 -5.97 24.27 -11.32
C VAL A 252 -5.54 23.67 -12.66
N GLY A 253 -5.78 22.38 -12.83
CA GLY A 253 -5.63 21.71 -14.11
C GLY A 253 -6.53 22.29 -15.22
N LEU A 254 -6.23 21.93 -16.46
CA LEU A 254 -7.12 22.25 -17.57
C LEU A 254 -8.32 21.30 -17.55
N PHE A 255 -9.52 21.85 -17.38
CA PHE A 255 -10.78 21.10 -17.34
C PHE A 255 -11.74 21.58 -18.45
N GLY A 256 -12.60 20.69 -18.97
CA GLY A 256 -13.58 20.97 -20.01
C GLY A 256 -13.38 20.20 -21.33
N GLN A 257 -14.06 20.64 -22.39
CA GLN A 257 -14.13 19.92 -23.69
C GLN A 257 -12.94 20.21 -24.64
N GLY A 258 -11.79 20.63 -24.11
CA GLY A 258 -10.62 21.07 -24.90
C GLY A 258 -9.51 20.01 -25.04
N PRO A 259 -8.66 20.09 -26.07
CA PRO A 259 -7.45 19.25 -26.14
C PRO A 259 -6.56 19.45 -24.91
N GLY A 260 -6.13 18.35 -24.29
CA GLY A 260 -5.30 18.37 -23.08
C GLY A 260 -6.09 18.56 -21.78
N SER A 261 -7.42 18.58 -21.82
CA SER A 261 -8.23 18.63 -20.60
C SER A 261 -8.15 17.29 -19.87
N LEU A 262 -8.02 17.36 -18.54
CA LEU A 262 -7.90 16.19 -17.67
C LEU A 262 -9.26 15.52 -17.42
N ASN A 263 -10.33 16.32 -17.43
CA ASN A 263 -11.70 15.87 -17.29
C ASN A 263 -12.61 16.71 -18.23
N PRO A 264 -13.64 16.10 -18.86
CA PRO A 264 -14.54 16.76 -19.80
C PRO A 264 -15.46 17.83 -19.20
N HIS A 265 -15.65 17.85 -17.88
CA HIS A 265 -16.48 18.82 -17.15
C HIS A 265 -15.68 20.09 -16.83
N LEU A 266 -16.37 21.22 -16.71
CA LEU A 266 -15.76 22.51 -16.34
C LEU A 266 -15.98 22.75 -14.85
N ILE A 267 -15.01 23.38 -14.20
CA ILE A 267 -15.20 23.88 -12.84
C ILE A 267 -16.18 25.05 -12.87
N THR A 268 -17.17 25.02 -11.98
CA THR A 268 -18.16 26.08 -11.77
C THR A 268 -18.29 26.43 -10.29
N GLU A 269 -18.85 27.61 -9.98
CA GLU A 269 -19.19 27.97 -8.61
C GLU A 269 -20.37 27.14 -8.10
N HIS A 270 -20.30 26.75 -6.84
CA HIS A 270 -21.35 26.09 -6.09
C HIS A 270 -21.88 26.99 -4.96
N ASP A 271 -22.91 26.57 -4.24
CA ASP A 271 -23.41 27.27 -3.03
C ASP A 271 -23.57 26.23 -1.92
N GLU A 272 -22.42 25.77 -1.44
CA GLU A 272 -22.34 24.72 -0.44
C GLU A 272 -22.51 25.31 0.96
N ASN A 273 -23.29 24.62 1.78
CA ASN A 273 -23.61 25.05 3.15
C ASN A 273 -23.52 23.84 4.08
N TYR A 274 -22.64 23.93 5.08
CA TYR A 274 -22.39 22.86 6.03
C TYR A 274 -22.60 23.34 7.47
N ALA A 275 -23.14 22.48 8.32
CA ALA A 275 -23.24 22.66 9.75
C ALA A 275 -22.54 21.50 10.47
N ILE A 276 -21.41 21.79 11.12
CA ILE A 276 -20.64 20.80 11.89
C ILE A 276 -20.56 21.18 13.36
N PRO A 277 -20.45 20.23 14.30
CA PRO A 277 -20.45 20.57 15.72
C PRO A 277 -19.19 21.38 16.10
N VAL A 278 -19.36 22.42 16.92
CA VAL A 278 -18.22 23.19 17.49
C VAL A 278 -17.48 22.37 18.55
N ASN A 279 -18.21 21.51 19.27
CA ASN A 279 -17.69 20.65 20.33
C ASN A 279 -18.00 19.18 19.99
N PRO A 280 -17.24 18.58 19.05
CA PRO A 280 -17.42 17.19 18.67
C PRO A 280 -17.10 16.25 19.83
N ASN A 281 -17.80 15.11 19.88
CA ASN A 281 -17.54 14.06 20.87
C ASN A 281 -16.82 12.90 20.20
N LEU A 282 -15.87 12.30 20.93
CA LEU A 282 -15.25 11.05 20.53
C LEU A 282 -16.28 9.91 20.53
N SER A 283 -16.36 9.22 19.40
CA SER A 283 -17.02 7.94 19.25
C SER A 283 -16.04 6.81 19.61
N GLN A 284 -16.57 5.73 20.20
CA GLN A 284 -15.78 4.52 20.43
C GLN A 284 -15.55 3.72 19.15
N ALA A 285 -16.46 3.85 18.18
CA ALA A 285 -16.37 3.20 16.87
C ALA A 285 -15.97 4.24 15.81
N LEU A 286 -15.06 3.84 14.93
CA LEU A 286 -14.73 4.64 13.75
C LEU A 286 -15.86 4.56 12.73
N THR A 287 -16.17 5.69 12.10
CA THR A 287 -17.11 5.73 10.98
C THR A 287 -16.31 5.83 9.68
N PRO A 288 -16.32 4.81 8.80
CA PRO A 288 -15.57 4.85 7.54
C PRO A 288 -16.18 5.83 6.54
N LEU A 289 -15.36 6.34 5.62
CA LEU A 289 -15.84 7.08 4.44
C LEU A 289 -16.40 6.18 3.33
N LEU A 290 -16.05 4.89 3.37
CA LEU A 290 -16.43 3.89 2.39
C LEU A 290 -17.26 2.79 3.04
N SER A 291 -18.43 2.48 2.48
CA SER A 291 -19.20 1.29 2.81
C SER A 291 -18.87 0.17 1.82
N THR A 292 -18.44 -0.99 2.31
CA THR A 292 -18.00 -2.11 1.45
C THR A 292 -19.10 -3.14 1.17
N SER A 293 -20.26 -3.03 1.80
CA SER A 293 -21.34 -4.01 1.66
C SER A 293 -22.72 -3.40 1.93
N GLY A 294 -23.78 -4.07 1.45
CA GLY A 294 -25.15 -3.63 1.62
C GLY A 294 -25.67 -2.76 0.45
N PRO A 295 -26.92 -2.31 0.52
CA PRO A 295 -27.55 -1.52 -0.55
C PRO A 295 -26.90 -0.15 -0.75
N ASP A 296 -26.24 0.37 0.30
CA ASP A 296 -25.56 1.66 0.32
C ASP A 296 -24.03 1.50 0.24
N SER A 297 -23.54 0.47 -0.45
CA SER A 297 -22.10 0.27 -0.67
C SER A 297 -21.54 1.29 -1.65
N GLY A 298 -20.37 1.85 -1.35
CA GLY A 298 -19.77 2.98 -2.07
C GLY A 298 -19.20 4.04 -1.12
N PRO A 299 -18.63 5.13 -1.66
CA PRO A 299 -18.32 6.32 -0.88
C PRO A 299 -19.61 6.84 -0.24
N ILE A 300 -19.58 7.03 1.07
CA ILE A 300 -20.75 7.46 1.86
C ILE A 300 -20.56 8.85 2.47
N TYR A 301 -19.33 9.32 2.58
CA TYR A 301 -19.03 10.66 3.08
C TYR A 301 -17.80 11.23 2.38
N SER A 302 -17.84 12.52 2.09
CA SER A 302 -16.65 13.32 1.98
C SER A 302 -16.05 13.59 3.35
N PHE A 303 -14.74 13.70 3.46
CA PHE A 303 -14.06 13.78 4.74
C PHE A 303 -14.28 15.12 5.46
N GLY A 304 -14.32 16.23 4.72
CA GLY A 304 -14.46 17.55 5.32
C GLY A 304 -14.12 18.66 4.35
N ILE A 305 -13.96 19.87 4.85
CA ILE A 305 -13.72 21.06 4.04
C ILE A 305 -12.47 21.80 4.48
N MET A 306 -11.66 22.22 3.50
CA MET A 306 -10.50 23.07 3.73
C MET A 306 -10.89 24.53 3.88
N LEU A 307 -10.03 25.33 4.52
CA LEU A 307 -10.25 26.77 4.74
C LEU A 307 -10.20 27.60 3.44
N ASN A 308 -9.80 27.02 2.31
CA ASN A 308 -9.96 27.63 0.98
C ASN A 308 -11.32 27.30 0.33
N GLY A 309 -12.20 26.58 1.03
CA GLY A 309 -13.55 26.27 0.56
C GLY A 309 -13.69 25.03 -0.31
N VAL A 310 -12.62 24.28 -0.54
CA VAL A 310 -12.67 23.06 -1.33
C VAL A 310 -12.82 21.83 -0.43
N GLU A 311 -13.67 20.91 -0.85
CA GLU A 311 -13.95 19.67 -0.14
C GLU A 311 -12.81 18.65 -0.28
N LEU A 312 -12.58 17.88 0.80
CA LEU A 312 -11.69 16.73 0.83
C LEU A 312 -12.54 15.47 0.63
N ASP A 313 -12.47 14.89 -0.56
CA ASP A 313 -13.15 13.64 -0.89
C ASP A 313 -12.12 12.64 -1.42
N PRO A 314 -11.48 11.86 -0.52
CA PRO A 314 -10.35 11.04 -0.93
C PRO A 314 -10.76 9.69 -1.50
N VAL A 315 -12.04 9.28 -1.40
CA VAL A 315 -12.50 7.94 -1.77
C VAL A 315 -13.08 7.99 -3.18
N ALA A 316 -12.36 7.42 -4.16
CA ALA A 316 -12.87 7.37 -5.53
C ALA A 316 -14.13 6.50 -5.63
N SER A 317 -15.07 6.86 -6.50
CA SER A 317 -16.25 6.02 -6.82
C SER A 317 -15.90 4.89 -7.80
N GLU A 318 -14.85 4.14 -7.49
CA GLU A 318 -14.16 3.22 -8.38
C GLU A 318 -13.99 1.82 -7.75
N PRO A 319 -15.06 1.01 -7.65
CA PRO A 319 -14.99 -0.36 -7.13
C PRO A 319 -14.35 -1.32 -8.12
N PHE A 320 -13.96 -2.51 -7.65
CA PHE A 320 -13.56 -3.61 -8.54
C PHE A 320 -14.77 -4.48 -8.92
N PRO A 321 -14.85 -5.02 -10.15
CA PRO A 321 -14.25 -4.47 -11.36
C PRO A 321 -15.01 -3.20 -11.77
N HIS A 322 -14.30 -2.16 -12.22
CA HIS A 322 -14.94 -0.96 -12.73
C HIS A 322 -15.04 -1.00 -14.26
N ASN A 323 -16.09 -1.65 -14.78
CA ASN A 323 -16.33 -1.79 -16.23
C ASN A 323 -17.15 -0.62 -16.83
N GLY A 324 -17.08 0.56 -16.22
CA GLY A 324 -17.85 1.76 -16.62
C GLY A 324 -19.29 1.82 -16.09
N ASN A 325 -19.68 0.89 -15.22
CA ASN A 325 -20.92 0.96 -14.43
C ASN A 325 -20.65 0.46 -13.01
N ILE A 326 -20.86 1.32 -12.02
CA ILE A 326 -20.69 1.02 -10.59
C ILE A 326 -21.77 0.08 -10.01
N ASN A 327 -22.81 -0.24 -10.79
CA ASN A 327 -23.90 -1.14 -10.40
C ASN A 327 -23.83 -2.50 -11.11
N ASP A 328 -22.64 -2.94 -11.51
CA ASP A 328 -22.44 -4.28 -12.07
C ASP A 328 -22.73 -5.35 -11.01
N GLU A 329 -23.20 -6.54 -11.41
CA GLU A 329 -23.57 -7.63 -10.50
C GLU A 329 -22.37 -8.12 -9.66
N ASN A 330 -21.15 -7.92 -10.16
CA ASN A 330 -19.89 -8.30 -9.49
C ASN A 330 -19.20 -7.14 -8.77
N THR A 331 -19.89 -6.00 -8.59
CA THR A 331 -19.30 -4.83 -7.91
C THR A 331 -18.85 -5.20 -6.50
N ASN A 332 -17.57 -4.94 -6.23
CA ASN A 332 -16.88 -5.24 -4.99
C ASN A 332 -16.20 -3.97 -4.46
N TRP A 333 -16.87 -3.36 -3.47
CA TRP A 333 -16.40 -2.14 -2.82
C TRP A 333 -15.31 -2.38 -1.77
N GLU A 334 -15.05 -3.63 -1.36
CA GLU A 334 -13.86 -3.94 -0.55
C GLU A 334 -12.58 -3.56 -1.30
N TRP A 335 -12.58 -3.70 -2.62
CA TRP A 335 -11.48 -3.34 -3.50
C TRP A 335 -11.79 -2.05 -4.26
N ASN A 336 -11.69 -0.94 -3.54
CA ASN A 336 -11.84 0.40 -4.08
C ASN A 336 -10.48 0.97 -4.53
N LYS A 337 -10.40 1.52 -5.75
CA LYS A 337 -9.16 2.10 -6.28
C LYS A 337 -8.72 3.29 -5.42
N GLU A 338 -7.45 3.36 -5.10
CA GLU A 338 -6.85 4.52 -4.46
C GLU A 338 -6.71 5.63 -5.51
N ALA A 339 -7.43 6.73 -5.33
CA ALA A 339 -7.53 7.81 -6.31
C ALA A 339 -6.15 8.32 -6.78
N LEU A 340 -5.17 8.31 -5.89
CA LEU A 340 -3.82 8.77 -6.18
C LEU A 340 -2.97 7.77 -6.99
N ASN A 341 -3.37 6.52 -7.07
CA ASN A 341 -2.58 5.46 -7.69
C ASN A 341 -3.20 4.95 -9.00
N VAL A 342 -4.19 5.68 -9.53
CA VAL A 342 -4.81 5.43 -10.84
C VAL A 342 -5.09 6.75 -11.58
N ASN A 343 -5.30 6.66 -12.88
CA ASN A 343 -5.59 7.84 -13.70
C ASN A 343 -7.06 8.25 -13.63
N LEU A 344 -7.39 9.22 -12.77
CA LEU A 344 -8.74 9.81 -12.65
C LEU A 344 -8.83 11.25 -13.20
N GLY A 345 -7.85 11.65 -14.01
CA GLY A 345 -7.78 13.03 -14.51
C GLY A 345 -7.51 14.05 -13.40
N LEU A 346 -6.70 13.67 -12.40
CA LEU A 346 -6.28 14.56 -11.32
C LEU A 346 -5.26 15.60 -11.82
N ASP A 347 -5.38 16.82 -11.33
CA ASP A 347 -4.38 17.87 -11.54
C ASP A 347 -3.23 17.79 -10.52
N CYS A 348 -2.30 18.76 -10.57
CA CYS A 348 -1.11 18.80 -9.72
C CYS A 348 -1.43 19.00 -8.22
N ASN A 349 -2.65 19.46 -7.91
CA ASN A 349 -3.17 19.59 -6.57
C ASN A 349 -3.88 18.31 -6.11
N GLY A 350 -3.89 17.26 -6.95
CA GLY A 350 -4.60 16.02 -6.69
C GLY A 350 -6.11 16.22 -6.63
N GLY A 351 -6.62 17.29 -7.22
CA GLY A 351 -8.04 17.55 -7.35
C GLY A 351 -8.55 17.25 -8.75
N HIS A 352 -9.86 17.07 -8.86
CA HIS A 352 -10.55 17.05 -10.14
C HIS A 352 -11.98 17.57 -9.98
N VAL A 353 -12.77 17.48 -11.04
CA VAL A 353 -14.10 18.06 -11.12
C VAL A 353 -15.18 17.00 -11.34
N ASN A 354 -16.25 17.09 -10.54
CA ASN A 354 -17.45 16.26 -10.66
C ASN A 354 -18.26 16.61 -11.92
N GLU A 355 -19.20 15.74 -12.29
CA GLU A 355 -20.05 15.98 -13.46
C GLU A 355 -20.86 17.29 -13.38
N ASN A 356 -21.22 17.70 -12.17
CA ASN A 356 -21.95 18.92 -11.85
C ASN A 356 -21.07 20.20 -11.92
N GLY A 357 -19.74 20.05 -12.02
CA GLY A 357 -18.78 21.16 -12.08
C GLY A 357 -18.09 21.48 -10.76
N GLU A 358 -18.32 20.70 -9.69
CA GLU A 358 -17.70 20.92 -8.39
C GLU A 358 -16.27 20.38 -8.35
N TYR A 359 -15.31 21.24 -7.99
CA TYR A 359 -13.92 20.86 -7.78
C TYR A 359 -13.69 20.38 -6.34
N HIS A 360 -12.98 19.27 -6.17
CA HIS A 360 -12.68 18.68 -4.87
C HIS A 360 -11.33 17.96 -4.90
N TYR A 361 -10.75 17.70 -3.73
CA TYR A 361 -9.44 17.08 -3.60
C TYR A 361 -9.50 15.59 -3.22
N HIS A 362 -8.76 14.78 -3.97
CA HIS A 362 -8.40 13.41 -3.58
C HIS A 362 -7.04 13.35 -2.84
N ALA A 363 -6.24 14.42 -2.92
CA ALA A 363 -4.92 14.52 -2.32
C ALA A 363 -4.75 15.81 -1.49
N ILE A 364 -3.58 15.97 -0.89
CA ILE A 364 -3.16 17.24 -0.32
C ILE A 364 -2.82 18.23 -1.46
N PRO A 365 -3.47 19.40 -1.57
CA PRO A 365 -3.21 20.37 -2.64
C PRO A 365 -1.84 21.03 -2.57
N THR A 366 -0.94 20.64 -3.47
CA THR A 366 0.45 21.12 -3.55
C THR A 366 0.56 22.66 -3.52
N ASP A 367 -0.20 23.36 -4.36
CA ASP A 367 -0.13 24.82 -4.51
C ASP A 367 -0.64 25.54 -3.26
N TYR A 368 -1.66 25.00 -2.58
CA TYR A 368 -2.14 25.55 -1.31
C TYR A 368 -1.07 25.47 -0.21
N PHE A 369 -0.21 24.43 -0.26
CA PHE A 369 0.82 24.18 0.74
C PHE A 369 2.23 24.65 0.35
N GLU A 370 2.45 25.22 -0.85
CA GLU A 370 3.79 25.58 -1.36
C GLU A 370 4.60 26.46 -0.38
N ASN A 371 3.91 27.35 0.35
CA ASN A 371 4.52 28.27 1.30
C ASN A 371 4.12 27.99 2.76
N SER A 372 3.61 26.79 3.04
CA SER A 372 3.20 26.44 4.39
C SER A 372 4.39 26.28 5.33
N PRO A 373 4.29 26.78 6.57
CA PRO A 373 5.38 26.69 7.53
C PRO A 373 5.54 25.23 8.01
N THR A 374 6.78 24.86 8.33
CA THR A 374 7.16 23.52 8.77
C THR A 374 7.52 23.46 10.26
N ASP A 375 7.51 24.60 10.95
CA ASP A 375 7.90 24.78 12.35
C ASP A 375 6.71 25.13 13.27
N GLN A 376 5.48 24.99 12.77
CA GLN A 376 4.26 25.19 13.54
C GLN A 376 3.13 24.28 13.03
N MET A 377 2.12 24.09 13.89
CA MET A 377 0.84 23.50 13.49
C MET A 377 0.05 24.50 12.66
N SER A 378 -0.45 24.06 11.51
CA SER A 378 -1.31 24.87 10.63
C SER A 378 -2.70 24.25 10.55
N LEU A 379 -3.70 24.91 11.13
CA LEU A 379 -5.11 24.54 10.95
C LEU A 379 -5.49 24.81 9.50
N VAL A 380 -6.02 23.80 8.81
CA VAL A 380 -6.31 23.87 7.37
C VAL A 380 -7.75 23.57 7.02
N GLY A 381 -8.56 23.10 7.97
CA GLY A 381 -9.95 22.76 7.73
C GLY A 381 -10.61 22.10 8.93
N PHE A 382 -11.82 21.61 8.70
CA PHE A 382 -12.58 20.84 9.66
C PHE A 382 -13.18 19.62 8.98
N ALA A 383 -13.13 18.48 9.68
CA ALA A 383 -13.76 17.24 9.23
C ALA A 383 -15.28 17.34 9.40
N ALA A 384 -16.02 16.49 8.68
CA ALA A 384 -17.48 16.43 8.76
C ALA A 384 -17.99 16.20 10.19
N ASP A 385 -17.20 15.54 11.04
CA ASP A 385 -17.52 15.29 12.45
C ASP A 385 -17.19 16.44 13.39
N GLY A 386 -16.67 17.56 12.88
CA GLY A 386 -16.38 18.80 13.61
C GLY A 386 -14.97 18.94 14.17
N PHE A 387 -14.16 17.86 14.17
CA PHE A 387 -12.77 17.95 14.64
C PHE A 387 -11.89 18.73 13.64
N PRO A 388 -10.88 19.46 14.14
CA PRO A 388 -9.97 20.22 13.28
C PRO A 388 -9.03 19.32 12.48
N ILE A 389 -8.66 19.81 11.29
CA ILE A 389 -7.70 19.19 10.39
C ILE A 389 -6.45 20.07 10.35
N TYR A 390 -5.27 19.47 10.57
CA TYR A 390 -3.98 20.14 10.49
C TYR A 390 -3.14 19.58 9.35
N HIS A 391 -2.32 20.43 8.74
CA HIS A 391 -1.25 19.99 7.83
C HIS A 391 -0.11 19.36 8.63
N LYS A 392 0.44 18.25 8.11
CA LYS A 392 1.44 17.27 8.61
C LYS A 392 2.40 17.53 9.77
N TYR A 393 2.46 18.71 10.38
CA TYR A 393 3.34 19.03 11.49
C TYR A 393 2.56 19.20 12.79
N ALA A 394 3.05 18.59 13.87
CA ALA A 394 2.49 18.74 15.21
C ALA A 394 3.53 18.55 16.32
N TYR A 395 3.17 18.86 17.56
CA TYR A 395 4.03 18.70 18.74
C TYR A 395 4.54 17.26 18.90
N GLU A 396 5.83 17.05 19.17
CA GLU A 396 6.36 15.72 19.43
C GLU A 396 5.66 15.06 20.63
N ASP A 397 5.53 15.81 21.73
CA ASP A 397 4.64 15.44 22.83
C ASP A 397 3.28 16.11 22.61
N PRO A 398 2.21 15.34 22.33
CA PRO A 398 0.90 15.91 22.03
C PRO A 398 0.29 16.72 23.17
N PHE A 399 0.82 16.65 24.40
CA PHE A 399 0.30 17.37 25.56
C PHE A 399 1.26 18.45 26.10
N ASP A 400 2.36 18.74 25.39
CA ASP A 400 3.32 19.79 25.75
C ASP A 400 3.61 20.71 24.56
N SER A 401 3.11 21.95 24.64
CA SER A 401 3.25 22.97 23.59
C SER A 401 4.65 23.58 23.55
N SER A 402 5.52 23.21 24.50
CA SER A 402 6.94 23.54 24.48
C SER A 402 7.80 22.44 23.84
N SER A 403 7.21 21.29 23.49
CA SER A 403 7.91 20.25 22.76
C SER A 403 8.19 20.66 21.31
N PRO A 404 9.19 20.06 20.65
CA PRO A 404 9.49 20.33 19.25
C PRO A 404 8.28 20.06 18.34
N ILE A 405 8.20 20.77 17.21
CA ILE A 405 7.30 20.42 16.12
C ILE A 405 8.02 19.41 15.23
N ILE A 406 7.36 18.29 14.92
CA ILE A 406 7.85 17.25 14.02
C ILE A 406 6.80 16.93 12.96
N GLU A 407 7.25 16.37 11.84
CA GLU A 407 6.35 15.79 10.84
C GLU A 407 5.70 14.52 11.40
N MET A 408 4.38 14.43 11.25
CA MET A 408 3.58 13.28 11.65
C MET A 408 3.64 12.21 10.56
N VAL A 409 3.69 10.95 10.99
CA VAL A 409 3.80 9.78 10.13
C VAL A 409 2.55 8.92 10.30
N SER A 410 1.90 8.58 9.19
CA SER A 410 0.80 7.62 9.16
C SER A 410 1.26 6.26 9.73
N SER A 411 0.35 5.57 10.40
CA SER A 411 0.58 4.21 10.91
C SER A 411 0.10 3.14 9.92
N TYR A 412 -0.01 3.46 8.64
CA TYR A 412 -0.34 2.51 7.58
C TYR A 412 0.90 2.09 6.80
N LYS A 413 0.90 0.83 6.34
CA LYS A 413 1.90 0.29 5.42
C LYS A 413 1.23 -0.46 4.28
N LEU A 414 1.91 -0.55 3.15
CA LEU A 414 1.53 -1.43 2.06
C LEU A 414 1.70 -2.90 2.51
N LYS A 415 0.70 -3.73 2.26
CA LYS A 415 0.77 -5.19 2.46
C LYS A 415 1.79 -5.79 1.50
N THR A 416 2.34 -6.95 1.86
CA THR A 416 3.29 -7.70 1.03
C THR A 416 2.65 -8.98 0.49
N GLY A 417 3.07 -9.45 -0.68
CA GLY A 417 2.58 -10.68 -1.30
C GLY A 417 1.42 -10.44 -2.27
N MET A 418 0.61 -11.47 -2.50
CA MET A 418 -0.47 -11.48 -3.48
C MET A 418 -1.83 -11.17 -2.85
N ARG A 419 -2.66 -10.41 -3.55
CA ARG A 419 -4.08 -10.28 -3.26
C ARG A 419 -4.77 -11.65 -3.43
N PRO A 420 -5.77 -11.97 -2.59
CA PRO A 420 -6.40 -13.29 -2.58
C PRO A 420 -7.49 -13.49 -3.65
N GLY A 421 -7.72 -12.52 -4.55
CA GLY A 421 -8.84 -12.54 -5.48
C GLY A 421 -8.68 -13.52 -6.66
N ASP A 422 -9.74 -13.59 -7.47
CA ASP A 422 -9.88 -14.45 -8.65
C ASP A 422 -9.92 -13.65 -9.97
N GLY A 423 -9.78 -12.32 -9.91
CA GLY A 423 -9.61 -11.42 -11.06
C GLY A 423 -10.92 -11.12 -11.76
N ILE A 424 -12.01 -11.67 -11.23
CA ILE A 424 -13.36 -11.52 -11.75
C ILE A 424 -14.25 -10.85 -10.70
N THR A 425 -14.20 -11.33 -9.46
CA THR A 425 -15.00 -10.85 -8.31
C THR A 425 -14.17 -10.08 -7.30
N ALA A 426 -12.85 -10.33 -7.23
CA ALA A 426 -11.89 -9.53 -6.48
C ALA A 426 -10.57 -9.46 -7.25
N PRO A 427 -9.79 -8.36 -7.15
CA PRO A 427 -8.49 -8.29 -7.77
C PRO A 427 -7.53 -9.26 -7.10
N CYS A 428 -6.59 -9.68 -7.91
CA CYS A 428 -5.50 -10.58 -7.62
C CYS A 428 -4.21 -9.83 -7.95
N ASP A 429 -3.11 -10.54 -8.17
CA ASP A 429 -1.78 -9.95 -8.35
C ASP A 429 -1.22 -9.33 -7.05
N GLU A 430 0.01 -8.81 -7.09
CA GLU A 430 0.71 -8.24 -5.95
C GLU A 430 -0.02 -7.04 -5.33
N TYR A 431 0.09 -6.92 -4.01
CA TYR A 431 -0.24 -5.68 -3.30
C TYR A 431 0.69 -4.56 -3.76
N ASN A 432 0.20 -3.70 -4.65
CA ASN A 432 0.99 -2.64 -5.29
C ASN A 432 0.48 -1.21 -4.99
N GLY A 433 -0.60 -1.07 -4.22
CA GLY A 433 -1.16 0.21 -3.80
C GLY A 433 -2.28 0.73 -4.71
N VAL A 434 -2.60 0.06 -5.81
CA VAL A 434 -3.71 0.44 -6.70
C VAL A 434 -5.04 0.49 -5.94
N TYR A 435 -5.23 -0.34 -4.92
CA TYR A 435 -6.44 -0.34 -4.09
C TYR A 435 -6.15 0.19 -2.69
N SER A 436 -7.11 0.91 -2.12
CA SER A 436 -7.04 1.36 -0.71
C SER A 436 -6.82 0.17 0.25
N ASN A 437 -7.41 -0.98 -0.07
CA ASN A 437 -7.31 -2.21 0.72
C ASN A 437 -5.94 -2.91 0.61
N ASP A 438 -5.04 -2.41 -0.26
CA ASP A 438 -3.65 -2.87 -0.27
C ASP A 438 -2.87 -2.39 0.95
N TYR A 439 -3.38 -1.39 1.66
CA TYR A 439 -2.75 -0.87 2.87
C TYR A 439 -3.38 -1.50 4.12
N GLU A 440 -2.59 -1.63 5.18
CA GLU A 440 -3.05 -2.03 6.51
C GLU A 440 -2.54 -1.09 7.58
N TYR A 441 -3.36 -0.87 8.59
CA TYR A 441 -2.98 -0.16 9.81
C TYR A 441 -2.14 -1.07 10.71
N GLU A 442 -0.99 -0.56 11.15
CA GLU A 442 -0.15 -1.18 12.17
C GLU A 442 0.05 -0.23 13.35
N SER A 443 -0.49 -0.60 14.51
CA SER A 443 -0.43 0.24 15.70
C SER A 443 1.00 0.53 16.13
N GLY A 444 1.35 1.82 16.20
CA GLY A 444 2.67 2.29 16.61
C GLY A 444 3.74 2.26 15.52
N LEU A 445 3.37 1.97 14.26
CA LEU A 445 4.27 2.11 13.12
C LEU A 445 4.66 3.58 12.89
N GLY A 446 3.68 4.48 12.95
CA GLY A 446 3.86 5.92 12.83
C GLY A 446 3.49 6.65 14.13
N THR A 447 3.15 7.94 14.00
CA THR A 447 2.78 8.82 15.12
C THR A 447 1.27 9.00 15.27
N LEU A 448 0.48 8.47 14.34
CA LEU A 448 -0.97 8.69 14.22
C LEU A 448 -1.78 7.40 14.47
N ASP A 449 -3.04 7.55 14.85
CA ASP A 449 -3.96 6.44 15.02
C ASP A 449 -4.57 5.96 13.68
N GLU A 450 -5.47 4.98 13.73
CA GLU A 450 -6.13 4.40 12.56
C GLU A 450 -6.98 5.43 11.78
N ALA A 451 -7.46 6.49 12.44
CA ALA A 451 -8.17 7.57 11.77
C ALA A 451 -7.22 8.69 11.31
N ASN A 452 -5.91 8.39 11.21
CA ASN A 452 -4.84 9.33 10.82
C ASN A 452 -4.86 10.63 11.63
N GLY A 453 -5.16 10.53 12.92
CA GLY A 453 -5.17 11.65 13.85
C GLY A 453 -4.62 11.25 15.21
N ARG A 454 -4.76 12.15 16.19
CA ARG A 454 -4.43 11.89 17.60
C ARG A 454 -5.09 12.91 18.52
N GLU A 455 -5.11 12.60 19.81
CA GLU A 455 -5.49 13.55 20.86
C GLU A 455 -4.28 14.38 21.29
N GLY A 456 -4.49 15.67 21.58
CA GLY A 456 -3.46 16.56 22.08
C GLY A 456 -3.90 18.03 22.11
N ILE A 457 -3.03 18.90 22.57
CA ILE A 457 -3.23 20.35 22.52
C ILE A 457 -2.77 20.90 21.17
N THR A 458 -3.41 21.97 20.71
CA THR A 458 -3.06 22.69 19.49
C THR A 458 -3.10 24.20 19.77
N PRO A 459 -2.55 25.06 18.88
CA PRO A 459 -2.67 26.51 19.03
C PRO A 459 -4.13 27.00 19.15
N ASP A 460 -5.04 26.37 18.41
CA ASP A 460 -6.47 26.73 18.35
C ASP A 460 -7.28 26.07 19.49
N PHE A 461 -6.81 24.93 20.00
CA PHE A 461 -7.45 24.13 21.05
C PHE A 461 -6.46 23.86 22.20
N PRO A 462 -6.13 24.87 23.02
CA PRO A 462 -5.08 24.76 24.05
C PRO A 462 -5.48 23.86 25.24
N GLU A 463 -6.77 23.59 25.43
CA GLU A 463 -7.27 22.66 26.45
C GLU A 463 -7.26 21.19 25.98
N GLY A 464 -6.91 20.95 24.71
CA GLY A 464 -6.86 19.63 24.11
C GLY A 464 -8.09 19.31 23.26
N THR A 465 -7.86 18.58 22.18
CA THR A 465 -8.88 18.01 21.29
C THR A 465 -8.30 16.77 20.60
N TYR A 466 -9.16 15.95 20.02
CA TYR A 466 -8.73 15.11 18.90
C TYR A 466 -8.60 15.96 17.65
N TYR A 467 -7.60 15.66 16.82
CA TYR A 467 -7.40 16.34 15.54
C TYR A 467 -6.86 15.38 14.50
N TYR A 468 -7.26 15.63 13.25
CA TYR A 468 -6.77 14.91 12.10
C TYR A 468 -5.52 15.55 11.52
N ILE A 469 -4.72 14.72 10.86
CA ILE A 469 -3.52 15.18 10.17
C ILE A 469 -3.58 14.72 8.71
N LEU A 470 -3.33 15.66 7.81
CA LEU A 470 -3.03 15.34 6.41
C LEU A 470 -1.57 14.93 6.30
N THR A 471 -1.25 13.80 5.65
CA THR A 471 0.12 13.26 5.52
C THR A 471 0.54 13.05 4.06
N ASP A 472 1.84 13.05 3.77
CA ASP A 472 2.34 12.82 2.40
C ASP A 472 2.19 11.36 1.92
N HIS A 473 1.99 10.43 2.86
CA HIS A 473 1.84 9.00 2.59
C HIS A 473 0.43 8.52 2.93
N PHE A 474 0.06 7.34 2.42
CA PHE A 474 -1.26 6.77 2.66
C PHE A 474 -1.56 6.62 4.17
N PRO A 475 -2.77 6.97 4.62
CA PRO A 475 -3.76 7.72 3.86
C PRO A 475 -3.37 9.21 3.85
N GLY A 476 -3.35 9.84 2.68
CA GLY A 476 -2.96 11.26 2.60
C GLY A 476 -4.01 12.17 3.25
N ILE A 477 -5.27 11.85 3.02
CA ILE A 477 -6.45 12.39 3.72
C ILE A 477 -7.07 11.22 4.52
N PRO A 478 -7.46 11.42 5.79
CA PRO A 478 -8.01 10.36 6.63
C PRO A 478 -9.20 9.58 6.01
N ARG A 479 -9.34 8.31 6.39
CA ARG A 479 -10.37 7.38 5.87
C ARG A 479 -11.51 7.08 6.84
N TYR A 480 -11.44 7.67 8.04
CA TYR A 480 -12.37 7.42 9.14
C TYR A 480 -12.66 8.69 9.92
N PHE A 481 -13.88 8.77 10.43
CA PHE A 481 -14.26 9.71 11.49
C PHE A 481 -14.11 9.08 12.88
N LYS A 482 -13.64 9.90 13.80
CA LYS A 482 -13.51 9.68 15.24
C LYS A 482 -14.71 10.21 16.00
N GLY A 483 -15.51 11.09 15.39
CA GLY A 483 -16.79 11.56 15.91
C GLY A 483 -17.98 11.10 15.07
N THR A 484 -19.09 11.84 15.18
CA THR A 484 -20.29 11.65 14.36
C THR A 484 -20.28 12.68 13.23
N PRO A 485 -20.14 12.26 11.96
CA PRO A 485 -20.12 13.20 10.83
C PRO A 485 -21.47 13.89 10.63
N SER A 486 -21.43 15.13 10.15
CA SER A 486 -22.62 15.83 9.67
C SER A 486 -23.18 15.18 8.41
N ILE A 487 -24.51 15.19 8.30
CA ILE A 487 -25.24 14.72 7.12
C ILE A 487 -24.93 15.54 5.87
N ASP A 488 -24.48 16.79 6.03
CA ASP A 488 -24.16 17.70 4.92
C ASP A 488 -22.99 17.19 4.06
N PHE A 489 -22.18 16.27 4.59
CA PHE A 489 -21.10 15.61 3.85
C PHE A 489 -21.47 14.21 3.34
N LYS A 490 -22.70 13.75 3.54
CA LYS A 490 -23.13 12.39 3.15
C LYS A 490 -23.34 12.33 1.64
N LEU A 491 -22.63 11.42 0.99
CA LEU A 491 -22.68 11.21 -0.46
C LEU A 491 -23.85 10.31 -0.87
N GLY A 492 -24.31 10.43 -2.11
CA GLY A 492 -25.32 9.54 -2.70
C GLY A 492 -26.77 9.75 -2.23
N VAL A 493 -27.02 10.73 -1.37
CA VAL A 493 -28.39 11.10 -0.96
C VAL A 493 -29.04 11.93 -2.08
N ASN A 494 -29.70 11.25 -3.03
CA ASN A 494 -30.54 11.91 -4.03
C ASN A 494 -31.76 12.55 -3.36
N GLY A 495 -31.64 13.80 -2.92
CA GLY A 495 -32.74 14.78 -2.92
C GLY A 495 -34.05 14.38 -2.25
N THR A 496 -34.02 13.49 -1.26
CA THR A 496 -35.04 13.44 -0.22
C THR A 496 -34.31 13.51 1.08
N ASP A 497 -34.49 14.65 1.75
CA ASP A 497 -34.22 14.85 3.16
C ASP A 497 -34.98 13.75 3.92
N ASP A 498 -34.37 12.56 4.03
CA ASP A 498 -34.90 11.47 4.83
C ASP A 498 -34.57 11.81 6.28
N LEU A 499 -35.35 12.76 6.81
CA LEU A 499 -35.43 13.07 8.23
C LEU A 499 -35.88 11.84 9.06
N CYS A 500 -36.03 10.65 8.44
CA CYS A 500 -36.44 9.39 9.04
C CYS A 500 -35.30 8.37 9.20
N ASP A 501 -34.02 8.76 9.20
CA ASP A 501 -33.06 7.98 9.99
C ASP A 501 -33.58 7.93 11.44
N GLU A 502 -33.40 6.81 12.15
CA GLU A 502 -33.95 6.52 13.49
C GLU A 502 -33.42 7.45 14.62
N VAL A 503 -33.46 8.75 14.40
CA VAL A 503 -33.17 9.80 15.37
C VAL A 503 -34.44 9.99 16.19
N LEU A 504 -34.35 9.66 17.48
CA LEU A 504 -35.34 10.06 18.46
C LEU A 504 -35.34 11.59 18.54
N TYR A 505 -36.31 12.24 17.90
CA TYR A 505 -36.55 13.66 18.10
C TYR A 505 -37.21 13.88 19.46
N GLU A 506 -36.46 14.44 20.41
CA GLU A 506 -36.99 14.89 21.70
C GLU A 506 -37.45 16.35 21.58
N PHE A 507 -38.76 16.57 21.66
CA PHE A 507 -39.33 17.92 21.73
C PHE A 507 -39.69 18.25 23.18
N ASN A 508 -39.08 19.30 23.73
CA ASN A 508 -39.46 19.83 25.04
C ASN A 508 -40.64 20.79 24.88
N ILE A 509 -41.83 20.38 25.35
CA ILE A 509 -42.99 21.27 25.44
C ILE A 509 -42.90 22.04 26.75
N GLU A 510 -42.64 23.35 26.67
CA GLU A 510 -42.79 24.24 27.83
C GLU A 510 -44.28 24.47 28.14
N ASP A 511 -44.77 23.71 29.11
CA ASP A 511 -46.07 23.96 29.71
C ASP A 511 -46.00 25.22 30.59
N SER A 512 -46.39 26.34 29.99
CA SER A 512 -46.40 27.66 30.63
C SER A 512 -47.48 27.81 31.72
N TYR A 513 -48.42 26.86 31.85
CA TYR A 513 -49.48 26.86 32.86
C TYR A 513 -49.30 25.80 33.96
N GLY A 514 -48.46 24.79 33.73
CA GLY A 514 -48.07 23.78 34.71
C GLY A 514 -49.16 22.75 35.03
N ASP A 515 -50.12 22.55 34.12
CA ASP A 515 -51.26 21.63 34.24
C ASP A 515 -51.05 20.29 33.52
N GLY A 516 -49.93 20.11 32.81
CA GLY A 516 -49.56 18.89 32.10
C GLY A 516 -50.17 18.79 30.70
N ILE A 517 -49.70 17.82 29.92
CA ILE A 517 -50.00 17.65 28.47
C ILE A 517 -51.49 17.47 28.14
N VAL A 518 -52.36 17.23 29.14
CA VAL A 518 -53.79 16.97 28.94
C VAL A 518 -54.61 18.03 29.68
N CYS A 519 -54.91 19.15 29.02
CA CYS A 519 -55.69 20.25 29.62
C CYS A 519 -57.18 19.86 29.80
N GLU A 520 -57.80 20.22 30.94
CA GLU A 520 -59.28 20.23 31.08
C GLU A 520 -59.91 21.46 30.38
N GLU A 521 -59.14 22.52 30.15
CA GLU A 521 -59.53 23.69 29.34
C GLU A 521 -58.36 24.16 28.47
N GLY A 522 -58.49 23.98 27.15
CA GLY A 522 -57.44 24.26 26.16
C GLY A 522 -57.56 23.24 25.04
N GLY A 523 -57.65 23.69 23.78
CA GLY A 523 -57.69 22.76 22.65
C GLY A 523 -56.36 22.00 22.63
N GLY A 524 -56.43 20.66 22.61
CA GLY A 524 -55.24 19.78 22.63
C GLY A 524 -54.20 20.14 21.57
N TYR A 525 -52.99 19.62 21.76
CA TYR A 525 -51.87 19.90 20.86
C TYR A 525 -51.96 19.01 19.64
N THR A 526 -51.74 19.60 18.47
CA THR A 526 -51.71 18.85 17.21
C THR A 526 -50.30 18.90 16.66
N ILE A 527 -49.70 17.73 16.47
CA ILE A 527 -48.41 17.62 15.77
C ILE A 527 -48.72 17.58 14.28
N LEU A 528 -48.10 18.50 13.54
CA LEU A 528 -48.22 18.61 12.09
C LEU A 528 -46.88 18.27 11.43
N SER A 529 -46.91 17.52 10.33
CA SER A 529 -45.78 17.38 9.40
C SER A 529 -46.27 17.73 8.00
N ASP A 530 -45.62 18.68 7.33
CA ASP A 530 -46.02 19.21 6.02
C ASP A 530 -47.48 19.65 5.91
N GLY A 531 -48.05 20.09 7.04
CA GLY A 531 -49.45 20.54 7.14
C GLY A 531 -50.47 19.43 7.42
N ASP A 532 -50.04 18.18 7.49
CA ASP A 532 -50.88 17.03 7.84
C ASP A 532 -50.79 16.69 9.34
N VAL A 533 -51.94 16.37 9.94
CA VAL A 533 -52.06 16.03 11.37
C VAL A 533 -51.55 14.61 11.63
N LEU A 534 -50.46 14.50 12.39
CA LEU A 534 -49.88 13.23 12.80
C LEU A 534 -50.42 12.71 14.13
N PHE A 535 -50.63 13.61 15.10
CA PHE A 535 -51.16 13.28 16.42
C PHE A 535 -52.05 14.43 16.93
N THR A 536 -53.12 14.09 17.66
CA THR A 536 -54.07 15.06 18.26
C THR A 536 -54.29 14.77 19.74
#